data_AF-A0A0C9M6E5-F1
#
_entry.id   AF-A0A0C9M6E5-F1
#
_cell.length_a   1.000
_cell.length_b   1.000
_cell.length_c   1.000
_cell.angle_alpha   90.00
_cell.angle_beta   90.00
_cell.angle_gamma   90.00
#
_symmetry.space_group_name_H-M   'P 1'
#
loop_
_entity.id
_entity.type
_entity.pdbx_description
1 polymer ?
#
loop_
_entity_poly.entity_id
_entity_poly.type
_entity_poly.pdbx_seq_one_letter_code
_entity_poly.pdbx_strand_id
1 'polypeptide(L)'
;MEKAWNKFKIDFMTGDNNSQKFLKNVARVGDLDAKSVKTFNWTAPEVEPHAAVYFLMFTNEKGQNAWTTRFGITGPDGKLVKPEHAVQPDGAKIPWGVGKLVSEPTTNTTKTTTASYSMNSAMASAAENNAAVVIAVSAPLSTSNSNFMMPSIAFAGTFLAATLYILI
;
A
#
# COMPACT_ATOMS: atom_id res chain seq x y z
N MET A 1 -8.60 34.50 9.21
CA MET A 1 -8.02 33.14 9.11
C MET A 1 -6.69 33.24 8.41
N GLU A 2 -5.65 32.74 9.05
CA GLU A 2 -4.27 32.89 8.58
C GLU A 2 -4.05 32.11 7.27
N LYS A 3 -3.55 32.80 6.25
CA LYS A 3 -3.22 32.29 4.89
C LYS A 3 -2.04 31.30 4.88
N ALA A 4 -1.68 30.71 6.01
CA ALA A 4 -0.44 29.97 6.20
C ALA A 4 -0.34 28.73 5.30
N TRP A 5 -1.47 28.13 4.91
CA TRP A 5 -1.53 26.90 4.11
C TRP A 5 -1.65 27.11 2.59
N ASN A 6 -1.39 28.31 2.07
CA ASN A 6 -1.37 28.49 0.61
C ASN A 6 -0.18 27.77 -0.02
N LYS A 7 1.00 27.88 0.60
CA LYS A 7 2.23 27.24 0.14
C LYS A 7 2.71 26.28 1.21
N PHE A 8 2.98 25.06 0.81
CA PHE A 8 3.48 24.02 1.69
C PHE A 8 4.36 23.05 0.90
N LYS A 9 5.20 22.34 1.62
CA LYS A 9 5.89 21.14 1.11
C LYS A 9 5.19 19.89 1.59
N ILE A 10 5.44 18.80 0.87
CA ILE A 10 4.99 17.46 1.25
C ILE A 10 6.24 16.58 1.35
N ASP A 11 6.45 16.01 2.52
CA ASP A 11 7.53 15.07 2.80
C ASP A 11 6.94 13.67 3.04
N PHE A 12 7.52 12.65 2.41
CA PHE A 12 7.21 11.25 2.61
C PHE A 12 8.04 10.69 3.75
N MET A 13 7.38 10.12 4.75
CA MET A 13 7.95 9.80 6.05
C MET A 13 7.54 8.38 6.49
N THR A 14 8.28 7.83 7.46
CA THR A 14 8.00 6.56 8.15
C THR A 14 8.40 6.66 9.62
N GLY A 15 8.05 5.67 10.45
CA GLY A 15 8.50 5.57 11.84
C GLY A 15 7.39 5.76 12.87
N ASP A 16 7.80 5.88 14.14
CA ASP A 16 6.90 6.14 15.26
C ASP A 16 6.53 7.64 15.36
N ASN A 17 5.59 7.96 16.25
CA ASN A 17 5.10 9.34 16.41
C ASN A 17 6.20 10.31 16.89
N ASN A 18 7.15 9.84 17.69
CA ASN A 18 8.20 10.62 18.32
C ASN A 18 9.51 10.63 17.50
N SER A 19 9.79 9.59 16.70
CA SER A 19 10.98 9.50 15.83
C SER A 19 10.62 9.25 14.37
N GLN A 20 10.01 10.26 13.74
CA GLN A 20 9.69 10.22 12.32
C GLN A 20 10.98 10.29 11.48
N LYS A 21 11.07 9.44 10.46
CA LYS A 21 12.19 9.36 9.52
C LYS A 21 11.77 9.88 8.16
N PHE A 22 12.57 10.79 7.63
CA PHE A 22 12.42 11.29 6.28
C PHE A 22 12.88 10.25 5.26
N LEU A 23 12.04 10.04 4.24
CA LEU A 23 12.36 9.17 3.11
C LEU A 23 12.61 9.98 1.85
N LYS A 24 11.63 10.80 1.43
CA LYS A 24 11.70 11.55 0.18
C LYS A 24 10.87 12.81 0.22
N ASN A 25 11.28 13.84 -0.50
CA ASN A 25 10.43 15.00 -0.74
C ASN A 25 9.46 14.69 -1.91
N VAL A 26 8.16 14.86 -1.64
CA VAL A 26 7.08 14.65 -2.61
C VAL A 26 6.81 15.94 -3.40
N ALA A 27 6.86 17.08 -2.70
CA ALA A 27 6.79 18.41 -3.29
C ALA A 27 7.55 19.42 -2.42
N ARG A 28 8.26 20.38 -3.03
CA ARG A 28 9.00 21.42 -2.31
C ARG A 28 8.08 22.61 -2.00
N VAL A 29 8.52 23.45 -1.06
CA VAL A 29 7.82 24.69 -0.72
C VAL A 29 7.78 25.58 -1.96
N GLY A 30 6.57 25.93 -2.40
CA GLY A 30 6.35 26.78 -3.58
C GLY A 30 6.04 26.00 -4.87
N ASP A 31 6.23 24.69 -4.91
CA ASP A 31 5.79 23.85 -6.04
C ASP A 31 4.25 23.74 -6.08
N LEU A 32 3.62 23.86 -4.91
CA LEU A 32 2.18 23.77 -4.72
C LEU A 32 1.63 25.07 -4.13
N ASP A 33 0.63 25.63 -4.80
CA ASP A 33 -0.21 26.70 -4.29
C ASP A 33 -1.65 26.19 -4.16
N ALA A 34 -2.15 26.06 -2.94
CA ALA A 34 -3.50 25.58 -2.62
C ALA A 34 -4.62 26.40 -3.27
N LYS A 35 -4.33 27.63 -3.71
CA LYS A 35 -5.30 28.47 -4.44
C LYS A 35 -5.51 28.03 -5.87
N SER A 36 -4.49 27.46 -6.51
CA SER A 36 -4.51 27.11 -7.93
C SER A 36 -4.51 25.59 -8.15
N VAL A 37 -3.86 24.84 -7.26
CA VAL A 37 -3.72 23.39 -7.33
C VAL A 37 -4.62 22.75 -6.28
N LYS A 38 -5.73 22.15 -6.74
CA LYS A 38 -6.65 21.37 -5.89
C LYS A 38 -6.34 19.88 -5.89
N THR A 39 -5.59 19.41 -6.89
CA THR A 39 -5.27 17.99 -7.08
C THR A 39 -3.82 17.87 -7.50
N PHE A 40 -3.11 16.93 -6.88
CA PHE A 40 -1.71 16.64 -7.15
C PHE A 40 -1.53 15.13 -7.28
N ASN A 41 -0.94 14.70 -8.40
CA ASN A 41 -0.66 13.30 -8.66
C ASN A 41 0.81 13.02 -8.38
N TRP A 42 1.08 12.01 -7.56
CA TRP A 42 2.42 11.56 -7.24
C TRP A 42 2.47 10.04 -7.27
N THR A 43 3.49 9.50 -7.94
CA THR A 43 3.75 8.06 -7.97
C THR A 43 4.58 7.67 -6.75
N ALA A 44 4.05 6.76 -5.94
CA ALA A 44 4.76 6.23 -4.80
C ALA A 44 6.04 5.49 -5.25
N PRO A 45 7.18 5.68 -4.55
CA PRO A 45 8.41 4.96 -4.83
C PRO A 45 8.31 3.51 -4.37
N GLU A 46 9.25 2.69 -4.82
CA GLU A 46 9.44 1.35 -4.28
C GLU A 46 10.03 1.44 -2.87
N VAL A 47 9.40 0.75 -1.91
CA VAL A 47 9.74 0.83 -0.48
C VAL A 47 9.85 -0.55 0.15
N GLU A 48 10.65 -0.65 1.21
CA GLU A 48 10.73 -1.82 2.05
C GLU A 48 10.67 -1.42 3.54
N PRO A 49 9.84 -2.05 4.37
CA PRO A 49 8.93 -3.15 4.04
C PRO A 49 7.65 -2.67 3.33
N HIS A 50 6.99 -3.54 2.58
CA HIS A 50 5.67 -3.27 1.99
C HIS A 50 4.56 -3.30 3.06
N ALA A 51 4.56 -2.34 3.99
CA ALA A 51 3.70 -2.34 5.18
C ALA A 51 2.94 -1.02 5.33
N ALA A 52 1.88 -1.03 6.15
CA ALA A 52 1.09 0.15 6.50
C ALA A 52 1.79 1.04 7.54
N VAL A 53 2.96 1.58 7.20
CA VAL A 53 3.84 2.36 8.11
C VAL A 53 4.25 3.73 7.57
N TYR A 54 3.82 4.06 6.35
CA TYR A 54 4.21 5.28 5.66
C TYR A 54 3.16 6.36 5.80
N PHE A 55 3.57 7.63 5.80
CA PHE A 55 2.67 8.76 5.90
C PHE A 55 3.26 9.99 5.22
N LEU A 56 2.40 10.97 4.90
CA LEU A 56 2.82 12.25 4.37
C LEU A 56 2.78 13.30 5.47
N MET A 57 3.83 14.12 5.54
CA MET A 57 3.90 15.30 6.38
C MET A 57 3.83 16.54 5.49
N PHE A 58 2.88 17.41 5.79
CA PHE A 58 2.73 18.72 5.18
C PHE A 58 3.37 19.75 6.10
N THR A 59 4.26 20.59 5.56
CA THR A 59 4.84 21.70 6.31
C THR A 59 4.59 22.99 5.56
N ASN A 60 4.00 23.98 6.23
CA ASN A 60 3.74 25.28 5.64
C ASN A 60 4.92 26.26 5.78
N GLU A 61 4.81 27.44 5.18
CA GLU A 61 5.86 28.48 5.23
C GLU A 61 6.16 29.00 6.65
N LYS A 62 5.25 28.78 7.60
CA LYS A 62 5.42 29.15 9.02
C LYS A 62 5.98 28.02 9.88
N GLY A 63 6.31 26.88 9.28
CA GLY A 63 6.82 25.70 9.98
C GLY A 63 5.75 24.90 10.74
N GLN A 64 4.46 25.15 10.49
CA GLN A 64 3.39 24.33 11.05
C GLN A 64 3.29 23.02 10.27
N ASN A 65 3.07 21.92 11.00
CA ASN A 65 3.03 20.58 10.43
C ASN A 65 1.62 19.98 10.50
N ALA A 66 1.26 19.22 9.48
CA ALA A 66 0.08 18.37 9.45
C ALA A 66 0.46 17.00 8.86
N TRP A 67 -0.24 15.95 9.25
CA TRP A 67 0.09 14.57 8.85
C TRP A 67 -1.14 13.86 8.31
N THR A 68 -0.93 12.95 7.35
CA THR A 68 -1.96 11.97 7.00
C THR A 68 -2.01 10.84 8.03
N THR A 69 -3.05 10.00 7.92
CA THR A 69 -2.99 8.67 8.51
C THR A 69 -1.88 7.84 7.84
N ARG A 70 -1.44 6.78 8.53
CA ARG A 70 -0.51 5.80 7.97
C ARG A 70 -1.21 5.00 6.87
N PHE A 71 -0.52 4.78 5.76
CA PHE A 71 -0.97 3.99 4.63
C PHE A 71 0.08 2.95 4.24
N GLY A 72 -0.38 1.90 3.54
CA GLY A 72 0.47 0.83 3.03
C GLY A 72 0.85 1.03 1.58
N ILE A 73 2.08 0.66 1.25
CA ILE A 73 2.54 0.51 -0.13
C ILE A 73 2.81 -0.97 -0.33
N THR A 74 2.06 -1.59 -1.23
CA THR A 74 2.19 -3.01 -1.56
C THR A 74 3.35 -3.23 -2.52
N GLY A 75 3.98 -4.41 -2.42
CA GLY A 75 4.98 -4.82 -3.40
C GLY A 75 4.36 -5.35 -4.70
N PRO A 76 5.18 -5.93 -5.59
CA PRO A 76 4.73 -6.54 -6.83
C PRO A 76 3.72 -7.68 -6.66
N ASP A 77 3.68 -8.30 -5.47
CA ASP A 77 2.72 -9.34 -5.11
C ASP A 77 1.34 -8.79 -4.68
N GLY A 78 1.20 -7.46 -4.60
CA GLY A 78 -0.02 -6.78 -4.20
C GLY A 78 -0.37 -6.96 -2.71
N LYS A 79 0.54 -7.49 -1.88
CA LYS A 79 0.28 -7.77 -0.47
C LYS A 79 0.98 -6.77 0.44
N LEU A 80 0.37 -6.55 1.60
CA LEU A 80 1.00 -5.84 2.71
C LEU A 80 1.55 -6.84 3.72
N VAL A 81 2.79 -6.64 4.13
CA VAL A 81 3.35 -7.30 5.29
C VAL A 81 2.89 -6.58 6.56
N LYS A 82 2.90 -7.31 7.67
CA LYS A 82 2.56 -6.74 8.98
C LYS A 82 3.57 -5.66 9.35
N PRO A 83 3.14 -4.52 9.91
CA PRO A 83 4.03 -3.54 10.53
C PRO A 83 4.92 -4.21 11.59
N GLU A 84 6.17 -3.75 11.67
CA GLU A 84 7.18 -4.24 12.61
C GLU A 84 6.71 -4.19 14.07
N HIS A 85 5.99 -3.12 14.41
CA HIS A 85 5.45 -2.88 15.74
C HIS A 85 3.94 -2.62 15.68
N ALA A 86 3.18 -3.27 16.57
CA ALA A 86 1.72 -3.11 16.63
C ALA A 86 1.26 -1.92 17.49
N VAL A 87 2.12 -1.42 18.37
CA VAL A 87 1.82 -0.39 19.37
C VAL A 87 2.96 0.64 19.37
N GLN A 88 2.62 1.91 19.50
CA GLN A 88 3.56 3.01 19.64
C GLN A 88 4.33 2.91 20.96
N PRO A 89 5.51 3.53 21.07
CA PRO A 89 6.25 3.62 22.34
C PRO A 89 5.48 4.28 23.48
N ASP A 90 4.49 5.14 23.16
CA ASP A 90 3.61 5.80 24.13
C ASP A 90 2.41 4.94 24.57
N GLY A 91 2.29 3.71 24.04
CA GLY A 91 1.19 2.79 24.34
C GLY A 91 -0.03 2.92 23.43
N ALA A 92 -0.05 3.87 22.49
CA ALA A 92 -1.13 3.97 21.52
C ALA A 92 -1.14 2.76 20.59
N LYS A 93 -2.33 2.19 20.34
CA LYS A 93 -2.53 1.04 19.43
C LYS A 93 -2.47 1.45 17.96
N ILE A 94 -1.37 2.12 17.58
CA ILE A 94 -1.12 2.56 16.22
C ILE A 94 0.11 1.80 15.72
N PRO A 95 -0.04 0.89 14.75
CA PRO A 95 1.08 0.16 14.18
C PRO A 95 2.10 1.11 13.53
N TRP A 96 3.38 0.75 13.62
CA TRP A 96 4.46 1.49 13.00
C TRP A 96 5.62 0.56 12.62
N GLY A 97 6.58 1.13 11.90
CA GLY A 97 7.82 0.49 11.51
C GLY A 97 8.69 1.50 10.77
N VAL A 98 9.96 1.14 10.57
CA VAL A 98 10.90 1.98 9.83
C VAL A 98 11.08 1.43 8.43
N GLY A 99 10.49 2.11 7.45
CA GLY A 99 10.72 1.82 6.04
C GLY A 99 11.97 2.48 5.46
N LYS A 100 12.31 2.07 4.25
CA LYS A 100 13.39 2.61 3.42
C LYS A 100 12.97 2.58 1.95
N LEU A 101 13.62 3.40 1.12
CA LEU A 101 13.47 3.33 -0.33
C LEU A 101 14.33 2.19 -0.88
N VAL A 102 13.78 1.36 -1.76
CA VAL A 102 14.50 0.22 -2.37
C VAL A 102 15.41 0.69 -3.51
N SER A 103 15.04 1.78 -4.17
CA SER A 103 15.86 2.49 -5.15
C SER A 103 15.39 3.93 -5.22
N GLU A 104 16.31 4.90 -5.31
CA GLU A 104 15.97 6.31 -5.56
C GLU A 104 15.33 6.43 -6.95
N PRO A 105 14.03 6.75 -7.08
CA PRO A 105 13.49 7.09 -8.39
C PRO A 105 14.10 8.42 -8.82
N THR A 106 14.82 8.43 -9.94
CA THR A 106 15.20 9.64 -10.66
C THR A 106 13.97 10.55 -10.80
N THR A 107 14.14 11.81 -10.42
CA THR A 107 13.11 12.83 -10.30
C THR A 107 12.32 13.00 -11.60
N ASN A 108 11.16 12.36 -11.74
CA ASN A 108 10.26 12.56 -12.89
C ASN A 108 9.03 13.36 -12.46
N THR A 109 9.15 14.67 -12.56
CA THR A 109 8.00 15.57 -12.64
C THR A 109 7.47 15.51 -14.08
N THR A 110 6.46 14.68 -14.34
CA THR A 110 5.73 14.70 -15.61
C THR A 110 4.26 14.98 -15.38
N LYS A 111 3.82 16.15 -15.87
CA LYS A 111 2.42 16.53 -16.01
C LYS A 111 1.73 15.59 -17.01
N THR A 112 0.56 15.10 -16.60
CA THR A 112 -0.54 14.55 -17.40
C THR A 112 -0.27 13.36 -18.32
N THR A 113 -0.73 12.17 -17.93
CA THR A 113 -1.42 11.22 -18.84
C THR A 113 -2.40 10.36 -18.01
N THR A 114 -3.67 10.37 -18.40
CA THR A 114 -4.76 9.62 -17.75
C THR A 114 -4.59 8.11 -17.99
N ALA A 115 -4.45 7.33 -16.93
CA ALA A 115 -4.65 5.88 -16.96
C ALA A 115 -6.03 5.56 -16.36
N SER A 116 -6.95 5.06 -17.18
CA SER A 116 -8.26 4.58 -16.74
C SER A 116 -8.15 3.13 -16.25
N TYR A 117 -8.57 2.87 -15.02
CA TYR A 117 -8.68 1.51 -14.46
C TYR A 117 -10.16 1.15 -14.23
N SER A 118 -10.56 -0.04 -14.68
CA SER A 118 -11.89 -0.60 -14.45
C SER A 118 -11.91 -1.36 -13.12
N MET A 119 -12.84 -0.99 -12.23
CA MET A 119 -13.05 -1.68 -10.95
C MET A 119 -14.09 -2.81 -11.08
N ASN A 120 -13.89 -3.92 -10.36
CA ASN A 120 -14.93 -4.94 -10.17
C ASN A 120 -16.04 -4.41 -9.24
N SER A 121 -17.29 -4.74 -9.57
CA SER A 121 -18.52 -4.25 -8.91
C SER A 121 -18.66 -4.57 -7.42
N ALA A 122 -17.86 -5.49 -6.88
CA ALA A 122 -17.87 -5.83 -5.45
C ALA A 122 -17.21 -4.75 -4.55
N MET A 123 -16.43 -3.82 -5.10
CA MET A 123 -15.82 -2.69 -4.36
C MET A 123 -16.62 -1.38 -4.51
N ALA A 124 -17.65 -1.36 -5.38
CA ALA A 124 -18.41 -0.14 -5.67
C ALA A 124 -19.32 0.30 -4.51
N SER A 125 -19.77 -0.64 -3.67
CA SER A 125 -20.67 -0.36 -2.55
C SER A 125 -19.99 0.16 -1.27
N ALA A 126 -18.65 0.16 -1.22
CA ALA A 126 -17.90 0.77 -0.10
C ALA A 126 -17.50 2.24 -0.36
N ALA A 127 -17.65 2.73 -1.60
CA ALA A 127 -17.19 4.05 -2.02
C ALA A 127 -18.18 5.20 -1.76
N GLU A 128 -19.42 4.91 -1.36
CA GLU A 128 -20.42 5.96 -1.14
C GLU A 128 -20.33 6.67 0.22
N ASN A 129 -19.49 6.21 1.17
CA ASN A 129 -19.43 6.82 2.51
C ASN A 129 -18.04 7.14 3.07
N ASN A 130 -16.96 6.96 2.32
CA ASN A 130 -15.67 7.54 2.70
C ASN A 130 -14.74 7.65 1.49
N ALA A 131 -14.28 8.89 1.23
CA ALA A 131 -13.34 9.22 0.18
C ALA A 131 -11.94 8.65 0.49
N ALA A 132 -11.75 7.35 0.22
CA ALA A 132 -10.43 6.73 0.19
C ALA A 132 -10.05 6.47 -1.27
N VAL A 133 -9.04 7.20 -1.75
CA VAL A 133 -8.44 7.01 -3.08
C VAL A 133 -7.75 5.65 -3.12
N VAL A 134 -8.32 4.71 -3.88
CA VAL A 134 -7.73 3.40 -4.18
C VAL A 134 -6.76 3.54 -5.36
N ILE A 135 -5.48 3.24 -5.13
CA ILE A 135 -4.42 3.18 -6.15
C ILE A 135 -4.34 1.73 -6.65
N ALA A 136 -4.61 1.49 -7.93
CA ALA A 136 -4.56 0.18 -8.57
C ALA A 136 -3.31 0.04 -9.48
N VAL A 137 -2.61 -1.10 -9.44
CA VAL A 137 -1.49 -1.45 -10.32
C VAL A 137 -1.88 -2.58 -11.27
N SER A 138 -1.47 -2.48 -12.54
CA SER A 138 -1.78 -3.46 -13.60
C SER A 138 -0.86 -4.67 -13.56
N ALA A 139 -1.42 -5.88 -13.72
CA ALA A 139 -0.66 -7.11 -13.98
C ALA A 139 -0.51 -7.36 -15.50
N PRO A 140 0.60 -7.97 -15.98
CA PRO A 140 0.70 -8.40 -17.37
C PRO A 140 -0.14 -9.66 -17.64
N LEU A 141 -0.82 -9.64 -18.79
CA LEU A 141 -1.66 -10.70 -19.36
C LEU A 141 -0.84 -11.98 -19.58
N SER A 142 -1.30 -13.11 -19.03
CA SER A 142 -0.83 -14.45 -19.43
C SER A 142 -1.99 -15.25 -20.02
N THR A 143 -1.79 -15.62 -21.27
CA THR A 143 -2.68 -16.33 -22.18
C THR A 143 -3.13 -17.67 -21.60
N SER A 144 -4.45 -17.88 -21.48
CA SER A 144 -5.03 -19.21 -21.23
C SER A 144 -4.82 -20.10 -22.45
N ASN A 145 -4.22 -21.27 -22.25
CA ASN A 145 -4.35 -22.39 -23.18
C ASN A 145 -4.83 -23.61 -22.39
N SER A 146 -6.12 -23.94 -22.54
CA SER A 146 -6.73 -25.15 -21.99
C SER A 146 -6.36 -26.35 -22.85
N ASN A 147 -5.81 -27.39 -22.24
CA ASN A 147 -6.00 -28.76 -22.73
C ASN A 147 -6.11 -29.72 -21.53
N PHE A 148 -7.31 -30.28 -21.40
CA PHE A 148 -7.64 -31.43 -20.56
C PHE A 148 -6.88 -32.66 -21.05
N MET A 149 -6.28 -33.42 -20.13
CA MET A 149 -6.26 -34.90 -20.13
C MET A 149 -5.72 -35.39 -18.79
N MET A 150 -6.57 -36.08 -18.01
CA MET A 150 -6.13 -36.91 -16.89
C MET A 150 -5.77 -38.31 -17.41
N PRO A 151 -4.78 -38.99 -16.82
CA PRO A 151 -4.77 -40.44 -16.78
C PRO A 151 -5.20 -40.93 -15.38
N SER A 152 -6.31 -41.66 -15.34
CA SER A 152 -6.68 -42.53 -14.22
C SER A 152 -5.60 -43.59 -14.02
N ILE A 153 -5.11 -43.73 -12.79
CA ILE A 153 -4.36 -44.92 -12.36
C ILE A 153 -5.23 -45.65 -11.34
N ALA A 154 -5.91 -46.69 -11.80
CA ALA A 154 -6.55 -47.69 -10.96
C ALA A 154 -5.50 -48.73 -10.56
N PHE A 155 -5.18 -48.83 -9.27
CA PHE A 155 -4.51 -50.01 -8.73
C PHE A 155 -5.54 -50.89 -8.03
N ALA A 156 -5.95 -51.94 -8.74
CA ALA A 156 -6.63 -53.09 -8.18
C ALA A 156 -5.59 -54.02 -7.54
N GLY A 157 -5.80 -54.38 -6.28
CA GLY A 157 -5.00 -55.37 -5.57
C GLY A 157 -5.83 -55.94 -4.42
N THR A 158 -6.59 -56.99 -4.72
CA THR A 158 -7.41 -57.77 -3.80
C THR A 158 -6.59 -58.78 -2.97
N PHE A 159 -7.24 -59.26 -1.89
CA PHE A 159 -6.91 -60.37 -0.97
C PHE A 159 -6.06 -59.96 0.25
N LEU A 160 -6.37 -60.31 1.50
CA LEU A 160 -7.11 -61.45 2.04
C LEU A 160 -7.61 -61.13 3.48
N ALA A 161 -8.69 -61.80 3.89
CA ALA A 161 -9.40 -61.69 5.16
C ALA A 161 -8.59 -62.09 6.42
N ALA A 162 -8.95 -61.51 7.58
CA ALA A 162 -9.14 -62.23 8.86
C ALA A 162 -9.58 -61.27 10.00
N THR A 163 -10.86 -61.41 10.40
CA THR A 163 -11.39 -61.51 11.78
C THR A 163 -10.76 -60.74 12.96
N LEU A 164 -11.60 -59.87 13.55
CA LEU A 164 -12.10 -59.90 14.95
C LEU A 164 -11.08 -59.85 16.12
N TYR A 165 -11.09 -58.75 16.91
CA TYR A 165 -11.40 -58.82 18.35
C TYR A 165 -11.63 -57.43 18.98
N ILE A 166 -12.61 -57.37 19.88
CA ILE A 166 -13.00 -56.26 20.78
C ILE A 166 -12.45 -56.57 22.19
N LEU A 167 -12.08 -55.53 22.94
CA LEU A 167 -11.75 -55.48 24.38
C LEU A 167 -10.40 -56.10 24.80
N ILE A 168 -9.56 -55.30 25.48
CA ILE A 168 -9.56 -55.10 26.94
C ILE A 168 -9.33 -53.61 27.20
#